data_AF-A0A060I2L8-F1
#
_entry.id   AF-A0A060I2L8-F1
#
_cell.length_a   1.000
_cell.length_b   1.000
_cell.length_c   1.000
_cell.angle_alpha   90.00
_cell.angle_beta   90.00
_cell.angle_gamma   90.00
#
_symmetry.space_group_name_H-M   'P 1'
#
loop_
_entity.id
_entity.type
_entity.pdbx_description
1 polymer ?
#
loop_
_entity_poly.entity_id
_entity_poly.type
_entity_poly.pdbx_seq_one_letter_code
_entity_poly.pdbx_strand_id
1 'polypeptide(L)'
;MAHLKRKGGRPAHEPSLTDRRLVEVLTAEGLSQIEIGRMLAVSPKTLRLHYREELDRGSARLEAALAVHLFRIANGKSAIALKAITFLLRARFGWSPYLPPQSPRS
;
A
#
# COMPACT_ATOMS: atom_id res chain seq x y z
N MET A 1 -36.51 -12.96 -30.82
CA MET A 1 -35.19 -13.59 -30.66
C MET A 1 -34.78 -13.49 -29.20
N ALA A 2 -34.71 -14.62 -28.49
CA ALA A 2 -34.43 -14.65 -27.07
C ALA A 2 -32.95 -14.33 -26.80
N HIS A 3 -32.68 -13.29 -26.02
CA HIS A 3 -31.34 -13.07 -25.46
C HIS A 3 -31.08 -14.10 -24.36
N LEU A 4 -30.13 -15.00 -24.63
CA LEU A 4 -29.59 -15.95 -23.67
C LEU A 4 -28.96 -15.18 -22.50
N LYS A 5 -29.65 -15.17 -21.36
CA LYS A 5 -29.16 -14.64 -20.09
C LYS A 5 -27.94 -15.47 -19.68
N ARG A 6 -26.72 -14.92 -19.86
CA ARG A 6 -25.49 -15.56 -19.36
C ARG A 6 -25.69 -15.85 -17.87
N LYS A 7 -25.49 -17.11 -17.44
CA LYS A 7 -25.44 -17.48 -16.02
C LYS A 7 -24.30 -16.67 -15.38
N GLY A 8 -24.67 -15.57 -14.72
CA GLY A 8 -23.72 -14.54 -14.27
C GLY A 8 -22.78 -15.07 -13.20
N GLY A 9 -21.50 -14.74 -13.32
CA GLY A 9 -20.52 -14.92 -12.24
C GLY A 9 -20.83 -14.02 -11.03
N ARG A 10 -19.96 -14.06 -10.01
CA ARG A 10 -20.05 -13.16 -8.85
C ARG A 10 -20.23 -11.71 -9.35
N PRO A 11 -21.20 -10.94 -8.81
CA PRO A 11 -21.40 -9.55 -9.19
C PRO A 11 -20.10 -8.76 -9.17
N ALA A 12 -20.00 -7.75 -10.05
CA ALA A 12 -18.87 -6.85 -10.07
C ALA A 12 -18.73 -6.16 -8.71
N HIS A 13 -17.50 -5.98 -8.25
CA HIS A 13 -17.22 -5.31 -7.00
C HIS A 13 -17.42 -3.81 -7.14
N GLU A 14 -18.26 -3.23 -6.30
CA GLU A 14 -18.54 -1.79 -6.28
C GLU A 14 -17.94 -1.17 -5.01
N PRO A 15 -16.87 -0.37 -5.13
CA PRO A 15 -16.21 0.23 -3.98
C PRO A 15 -17.08 1.28 -3.30
N SER A 16 -17.39 1.10 -2.02
CA SER A 16 -17.98 2.16 -1.20
C SER A 16 -16.90 3.15 -0.72
N LEU A 17 -17.34 4.35 -0.30
CA LEU A 17 -16.44 5.33 0.33
C LEU A 17 -15.80 4.78 1.62
N THR A 18 -16.56 3.99 2.39
CA THR A 18 -16.08 3.33 3.60
C THR A 18 -14.98 2.32 3.27
N ASP A 19 -15.17 1.49 2.23
CA ASP A 19 -14.15 0.53 1.82
C ASP A 19 -12.87 1.23 1.37
N ARG A 20 -13.01 2.32 0.61
CA ARG A 20 -11.86 3.12 0.16
C ARG A 20 -11.07 3.65 1.35
N ARG A 21 -11.78 4.22 2.32
CA ARG A 21 -11.15 4.72 3.53
C ARG A 21 -10.45 3.60 4.31
N LEU A 22 -11.10 2.44 4.42
CA LEU A 22 -10.54 1.27 5.09
C LEU A 22 -9.26 0.79 4.40
N VAL A 23 -9.25 0.66 3.07
CA VAL A 23 -8.05 0.25 2.31
C VAL A 23 -6.89 1.22 2.54
N GLU A 24 -7.14 2.53 2.48
CA GLU A 24 -6.10 3.53 2.67
C GLU A 24 -5.50 3.46 4.08
N VAL A 25 -6.34 3.36 5.11
CA VAL A 25 -5.91 3.27 6.51
C VAL A 25 -5.14 1.99 6.75
N LEU A 26 -5.67 0.83 6.37
CA LEU A 26 -5.00 -0.45 6.62
C LEU A 26 -3.65 -0.55 5.89
N THR A 27 -3.55 0.06 4.70
CA THR A 27 -2.27 0.13 3.98
C THR A 27 -1.29 1.03 4.70
N ALA A 28 -1.74 2.17 5.25
CA ALA A 28 -0.92 3.05 6.07
C ALA A 28 -0.41 2.40 7.36
N GLU A 29 -1.17 1.46 7.92
CA GLU A 29 -0.76 0.63 9.07
C GLU A 29 0.17 -0.55 8.67
N GLY A 30 0.45 -0.72 7.38
CA GLY A 30 1.42 -1.72 6.89
C GLY A 30 0.86 -3.11 6.60
N LEU A 31 -0.48 -3.29 6.57
CA LEU A 31 -1.08 -4.57 6.18
C LEU A 31 -0.79 -4.90 4.72
N SER A 32 -0.70 -6.19 4.42
CA SER A 32 -0.56 -6.67 3.04
C SER A 32 -1.87 -6.58 2.26
N GLN A 33 -1.77 -6.44 0.93
CA GLN A 33 -2.94 -6.48 0.03
C GLN A 33 -3.73 -7.80 0.15
N ILE A 34 -3.10 -8.90 0.57
CA ILE A 34 -3.78 -10.19 0.79
C ILE A 34 -4.66 -10.12 2.04
N GLU A 35 -4.15 -9.55 3.14
CA GLU A 35 -4.91 -9.35 4.38
C GLU A 35 -6.07 -8.39 4.17
N ILE A 36 -5.81 -7.26 3.52
CA ILE A 36 -6.83 -6.26 3.18
C ILE A 36 -7.91 -6.89 2.28
N GLY A 37 -7.51 -7.66 1.27
CA GLY A 37 -8.45 -8.38 0.41
C GLY A 37 -9.34 -9.36 1.20
N ARG A 38 -8.77 -10.09 2.16
CA ARG A 38 -9.55 -10.98 3.05
C ARG A 38 -10.56 -10.21 3.90
N MET A 39 -10.18 -9.05 4.45
CA MET A 39 -11.09 -8.21 5.26
C MET A 39 -12.28 -7.67 4.45
N LEU A 40 -12.06 -7.34 3.18
CA LEU A 40 -13.10 -6.86 2.26
C LEU A 40 -13.80 -8.00 1.50
N ALA A 41 -13.45 -9.26 1.75
CA ALA A 41 -13.93 -10.43 1.02
C ALA A 41 -13.74 -10.37 -0.52
N VAL A 42 -12.69 -9.67 -0.96
CA VAL A 42 -12.31 -9.50 -2.37
C VAL A 42 -10.96 -10.14 -2.68
N SER A 43 -10.74 -10.48 -3.95
CA SER A 43 -9.43 -10.98 -4.38
C SER A 43 -8.39 -9.85 -4.38
N PRO A 44 -7.08 -10.14 -4.20
CA PRO A 44 -6.04 -9.13 -4.36
C PRO A 44 -6.04 -8.46 -5.75
N LYS A 45 -6.48 -9.18 -6.79
CA LYS A 45 -6.65 -8.63 -8.14
C LYS A 45 -7.73 -7.55 -8.16
N THR A 46 -8.89 -7.82 -7.54
CA THR A 46 -9.98 -6.86 -7.40
C THR A 46 -9.54 -5.66 -6.57
N LEU A 47 -8.78 -5.89 -5.51
CA LEU A 47 -8.25 -4.81 -4.67
C LEU A 47 -7.40 -3.82 -5.50
N ARG A 48 -6.45 -4.32 -6.29
CA ARG A 48 -5.61 -3.47 -7.16
C ARG A 48 -6.38 -2.77 -8.26
N LEU A 49 -7.43 -3.40 -8.78
CA LEU A 49 -8.25 -2.84 -9.85
C LEU A 49 -9.06 -1.63 -9.37
N HIS A 50 -9.60 -1.70 -8.15
CA HIS A 50 -10.59 -0.72 -7.69
C HIS A 50 -10.05 0.29 -6.67
N TYR A 51 -8.97 -0.04 -5.96
CA TYR A 51 -8.45 0.73 -4.83
C TYR A 51 -7.01 1.18 -5.02
N ARG A 52 -6.57 1.36 -6.28
CA ARG A 52 -5.17 1.67 -6.60
C ARG A 52 -4.71 2.94 -5.90
N GLU A 53 -5.50 4.00 -5.97
CA GLU A 53 -5.15 5.27 -5.36
C GLU A 53 -5.10 5.19 -3.83
N GLU A 54 -6.02 4.47 -3.20
CA GLU A 54 -6.02 4.25 -1.75
C GLU A 54 -4.79 3.47 -1.29
N LEU A 55 -4.40 2.44 -2.05
CA LEU A 55 -3.17 1.67 -1.81
C LEU A 55 -1.93 2.54 -1.95
N ASP A 56 -1.87 3.40 -2.96
CA ASP A 56 -0.72 4.27 -3.20
C ASP A 56 -0.65 5.37 -2.12
N ARG A 57 -1.76 6.01 -1.78
CA ARG A 57 -1.84 7.02 -0.69
C ARG A 57 -1.49 6.41 0.66
N GLY A 58 -2.03 5.24 0.98
CA GLY A 58 -1.71 4.53 2.22
C GLY A 58 -0.23 4.15 2.30
N SER A 59 0.34 3.67 1.19
CA SER A 59 1.78 3.34 1.12
C SER A 59 2.65 4.57 1.34
N ALA A 60 2.32 5.70 0.73
CA ALA A 60 3.04 6.96 0.93
C ALA A 60 2.95 7.46 2.40
N ARG A 61 1.78 7.30 3.05
CA ARG A 61 1.62 7.62 4.48
C ARG A 61 2.52 6.75 5.35
N LEU A 62 2.60 5.44 5.08
CA LEU A 62 3.48 4.52 5.80
C LEU A 62 4.95 4.90 5.60
N GLU A 63 5.37 5.21 4.37
CA GLU A 63 6.73 5.65 4.06
C GLU A 63 7.11 6.89 4.88
N ALA A 64 6.24 7.92 4.88
CA ALA A 64 6.46 9.14 5.63
C ALA A 64 6.56 8.87 7.14
N ALA A 65 5.70 8.02 7.69
CA ALA A 65 5.73 7.65 9.10
C ALA A 65 7.05 6.92 9.47
N LEU A 66 7.51 6.00 8.63
CA LEU A 66 8.78 5.30 8.81
C LEU A 66 9.97 6.26 8.71
N ALA A 67 9.97 7.20 7.78
CA ALA A 67 11.03 8.20 7.64
C ALA A 67 11.11 9.13 8.88
N VAL A 68 9.97 9.58 9.39
CA VAL A 68 9.92 10.36 10.63
C VAL A 68 10.42 9.54 11.82
N HIS A 69 10.03 8.27 11.91
CA HIS A 69 10.51 7.39 12.97
C HIS A 69 12.04 7.24 12.87
N LEU A 70 12.57 6.95 11.69
CA LEU A 70 14.00 6.84 11.41
C LEU A 70 14.76 8.07 11.91
N PHE A 71 14.28 9.28 11.61
CA PHE A 71 14.89 10.52 12.07
C PHE A 71 14.93 10.62 13.60
N ARG A 72 13.85 10.22 14.29
CA ARG A 72 13.80 10.25 15.77
C ARG A 72 14.78 9.27 16.41
N ILE A 73 14.92 8.06 15.88
CA ILE A 73 15.82 7.06 16.46
C ILE A 73 17.29 7.32 16.12
N ALA A 74 17.58 7.93 14.97
CA ALA A 74 18.92 8.41 14.61
C ALA A 74 19.44 9.43 15.64
N ASN A 75 18.55 10.18 16.29
CA ASN A 75 18.86 11.12 17.35
C ASN A 75 19.05 10.48 18.75
N GLY A 76 19.17 9.15 18.86
CA GLY A 76 19.78 8.53 20.05
C GLY A 76 19.07 7.32 20.68
N LYS A 77 18.20 6.57 19.97
CA LYS A 77 17.50 5.44 20.58
C LYS A 77 17.36 4.23 19.65
N SER A 78 17.94 3.10 20.06
CA SER A 78 17.78 1.74 19.50
C SER A 78 18.31 1.47 18.09
N ALA A 79 19.47 0.80 18.02
CA ALA A 79 20.06 0.30 16.77
C ALA A 79 19.20 -0.79 16.08
N ILE A 80 18.33 -1.49 16.80
CA ILE A 80 17.45 -2.52 16.24
C ILE A 80 16.33 -1.89 15.42
N ALA A 81 15.68 -0.84 15.96
CA ALA A 81 14.66 -0.09 15.24
C ALA A 81 15.22 0.55 13.96
N LEU A 82 16.47 1.05 14.02
CA LEU A 82 17.18 1.62 12.88
C LEU A 82 17.31 0.63 11.74
N LYS A 83 17.77 -0.58 12.04
CA LYS A 83 17.93 -1.65 11.04
C LYS A 83 16.59 -2.08 10.44
N ALA A 84 15.56 -2.26 11.26
CA ALA A 84 14.24 -2.68 10.80
C ALA A 84 13.58 -1.63 9.86
N ILE A 85 13.61 -0.34 10.25
CA ILE A 85 13.05 0.74 9.44
C ILE A 85 13.84 0.91 8.14
N THR A 86 15.18 0.89 8.21
CA THR A 86 16.04 0.96 7.02
C THR A 86 15.74 -0.20 6.07
N PHE A 87 15.59 -1.42 6.60
CA PHE A 87 15.22 -2.58 5.79
C PHE A 87 13.89 -2.39 5.08
N LEU A 88 12.84 -1.94 5.78
CA LEU A 88 11.53 -1.70 5.18
C LEU A 88 11.56 -0.63 4.08
N LEU A 89 12.24 0.49 4.33
CA LEU A 89 12.42 1.58 3.36
C LEU A 89 13.10 1.09 2.08
N ARG A 90 14.14 0.26 2.21
CA ARG A 90 14.83 -0.34 1.06
C ARG A 90 13.96 -1.36 0.34
N ALA A 91 13.34 -2.29 1.08
CA ALA A 91 12.63 -3.42 0.53
C ALA A 91 11.30 -3.05 -0.16
N ARG A 92 10.60 -2.01 0.34
CA ARG A 92 9.25 -1.66 -0.14
C ARG A 92 9.20 -0.34 -0.90
N PHE A 93 10.07 0.61 -0.59
CA PHE A 93 10.01 1.97 -1.14
C PHE A 93 11.20 2.30 -2.05
N GLY A 94 12.09 1.33 -2.31
CA GLY A 94 13.18 1.50 -3.27
C GLY A 94 14.30 2.42 -2.80
N TRP A 95 14.36 2.74 -1.51
CA TRP A 95 15.47 3.53 -0.97
C TRP A 95 16.77 2.76 -1.18
N SER A 96 17.79 3.43 -1.70
CA SER A 96 19.12 2.85 -1.86
C SER A 96 20.18 3.95 -1.69
N PRO A 97 21.29 3.67 -0.97
CA PRO A 97 22.41 4.60 -0.91
C PRO A 97 23.12 4.76 -2.27
N TYR A 98 22.83 3.88 -3.23
CA TYR A 98 23.43 3.88 -4.57
C TYR A 98 22.47 4.37 -5.65
N LEU A 99 21.43 5.15 -5.29
CA LEU A 99 20.58 5.77 -6.29
C LEU A 99 21.42 6.74 -7.13
N PRO A 100 21.37 6.66 -8.48
CA PRO A 100 22.03 7.65 -9.31
C PRO A 100 21.45 9.04 -8.99
N PRO A 101 22.23 10.12 -9.11
CA PRO A 101 21.72 11.48 -8.97
C PRO A 101 20.48 11.64 -9.85
N GLN A 102 19.39 12.17 -9.30
CA GLN A 102 18.21 12.44 -10.12
C GLN A 102 18.62 13.39 -11.24
N SER A 103 18.51 12.92 -12.49
CA SER A 103 18.82 13.76 -13.65
C SER A 103 17.99 15.04 -13.55
N PRO A 104 18.57 16.22 -13.84
CA PRO A 104 17.78 17.44 -13.90
C PRO A 104 16.61 17.19 -14.85
N ARG A 105 15.38 17.39 -14.38
CA ARG A 105 14.20 17.34 -15.26
C ARG A 105 14.40 18.43 -16.32
N SER A 106 14.60 17.99 -17.57
CA SER A 106 14.63 18.83 -18.77
C SER A 106 13.31 19.56 -18.97
#